data_AF-A0A381XCC5-F1
#
_entry.id   AF-A0A381XCC5-F1
#
_cell.length_a   1.000
_cell.length_b   1.000
_cell.length_c   1.000
_cell.angle_alpha   90.00
_cell.angle_beta   90.00
_cell.angle_gamma   90.00
#
_symmetry.space_group_name_H-M   'P 1'
#
loop_
_entity.id
_entity.type
_entity.pdbx_description
1 polymer ?
#
loop_
_entity_poly.entity_id
_entity_poly.type
_entity_poly.pdbx_seq_one_letter_code
_entity_poly.pdbx_strand_id
1 'polypeptide(L)'
;MSMRQKLVVLVGVCLLTFALAWSVQPTDARQAVTNDGTITGVVTSDSGPEAGVWVIAETDETPTKLVKIVVTDDDGRYLLPQLPDVTFNIWVRGYGLVDSAKVTGRPGDELALRGVLAPTPSDAAKIYPANYWYSLIEVPDKSEFPGTGPEGNGISPAMTSQAVWVDRMKQGCQLAISSARESRARLTMWMNSTRRWLPGTTACKRASAVLQ
;
A
#
# COMPACT_ATOMS: atom_id res chain seq x y z
N MET A 1 19.48 54.92 50.77
CA MET A 1 19.04 55.03 49.36
C MET A 1 17.58 55.42 49.31
N SER A 2 17.29 56.56 48.68
CA SER A 2 15.93 57.08 48.53
C SER A 2 15.07 56.11 47.70
N MET A 3 13.77 56.02 48.00
CA MET A 3 12.80 55.16 47.31
C MET A 3 12.82 55.36 45.78
N ARG A 4 13.18 56.57 45.33
CA ARG A 4 13.37 56.91 43.92
C ARG A 4 14.57 56.19 43.27
N GLN A 5 15.67 56.00 44.00
CA GLN A 5 16.84 55.26 43.49
C GLN A 5 16.56 53.77 43.36
N LYS A 6 15.79 53.18 44.28
CA LYS A 6 15.38 51.78 44.21
C LYS A 6 14.47 51.52 43.00
N LEU A 7 13.55 52.45 42.70
CA LEU A 7 12.67 52.35 41.54
C LEU A 7 13.44 52.40 40.21
N VAL A 8 14.40 53.32 40.08
CA VAL A 8 15.20 53.47 38.84
C VAL A 8 16.05 52.24 38.56
N VAL A 9 16.68 51.67 39.60
CA VAL A 9 17.47 50.44 39.45
C VAL A 9 16.59 49.25 39.09
N LEU A 10 15.41 49.12 39.69
CA LEU A 10 14.49 48.00 39.41
C LEU A 10 13.94 48.06 37.98
N VAL A 11 13.59 49.25 37.49
CA VAL A 11 13.13 49.45 36.10
C VAL A 11 14.26 49.21 35.11
N GLY A 12 15.49 49.66 35.41
CA GLY A 12 16.66 49.40 34.56
C GLY A 12 16.98 47.91 34.42
N VAL A 13 16.93 47.16 35.52
CA VAL A 13 17.17 45.70 35.50
C VAL A 13 16.06 44.96 34.76
N CYS A 14 14.79 45.36 34.91
CA CYS A 14 13.68 44.74 34.16
C CYS A 14 13.76 45.01 32.64
N LEU A 15 14.24 46.18 32.22
CA LEU A 15 14.40 46.49 30.79
C LEU A 15 15.58 45.72 30.16
N LEU A 16 16.66 45.51 30.91
CA LEU A 16 17.82 44.72 30.47
C LEU A 16 17.50 43.22 30.38
N THR A 17 16.71 42.66 31.31
CA THR A 17 16.30 41.24 31.24
C THR A 17 15.27 41.00 30.14
N PHE A 18 14.40 41.98 29.85
CA PHE A 18 13.50 41.89 28.71
C PHE A 18 14.31 41.85 27.41
N ALA A 19 15.26 42.77 27.20
CA ALA A 19 16.04 42.84 25.95
C ALA A 19 16.85 41.58 25.61
N LEU A 20 17.36 40.84 26.61
CA LEU A 20 18.08 39.58 26.37
C LEU A 20 17.16 38.38 26.08
N ALA A 21 15.87 38.45 26.42
CA ALA A 21 14.92 37.37 26.15
C ALA A 21 14.42 37.35 24.69
N TRP A 22 14.61 38.44 23.93
CA TRP A 22 14.16 38.54 22.53
C TRP A 22 15.24 38.18 21.49
N SER A 23 16.48 37.93 21.90
CA SER A 23 17.60 37.67 20.99
C SER A 23 17.95 36.18 20.81
N VAL A 24 17.19 35.27 21.43
CA VAL A 24 17.27 33.84 21.11
C VAL A 24 16.26 33.53 20.00
N GLN A 25 16.70 33.70 18.75
CA GLN A 25 15.96 33.13 17.63
C GLN A 25 16.18 31.61 17.62
N PRO A 26 15.13 30.77 17.67
CA PRO A 26 15.30 29.36 17.39
C PRO A 26 15.72 29.24 15.92
N THR A 27 16.94 28.75 15.69
CA THR A 27 17.38 28.33 14.36
C THR A 27 16.62 27.05 14.03
N ASP A 28 15.48 27.19 13.36
CA ASP A 28 14.74 26.05 12.81
C ASP A 28 15.62 25.37 11.75
N ALA A 29 16.36 24.35 12.16
CA ALA A 29 17.17 23.48 11.29
C ALA A 29 16.30 22.48 10.52
N ARG A 30 15.14 22.93 10.03
CA ARG A 30 14.35 22.28 9.00
C ARG A 30 14.07 23.34 7.95
N GLN A 31 14.89 23.38 6.91
CA GLN A 31 14.35 23.68 5.59
C GLN A 31 13.31 22.59 5.30
N ALA A 32 12.10 22.78 5.81
CA ALA A 32 10.94 22.22 5.16
C ALA A 32 11.03 22.79 3.75
N VAL A 33 11.39 21.94 2.78
CA VAL A 33 11.02 22.23 1.40
C VAL A 33 9.51 22.44 1.49
N THR A 34 9.07 23.69 1.41
CA THR A 34 7.66 24.03 1.23
C THR A 34 7.34 23.54 -0.17
N ASN A 35 7.17 22.23 -0.29
CA ASN A 35 6.73 21.62 -1.50
C ASN A 35 5.20 21.68 -1.47
N ASP A 36 4.68 22.75 -2.03
CA ASP A 36 3.26 23.01 -2.25
C ASP A 36 2.78 22.45 -3.59
N GLY A 37 3.66 21.80 -4.35
CA GLY A 37 3.32 21.14 -5.59
C GLY A 37 2.23 20.09 -5.38
N THR A 38 1.11 20.26 -6.06
CA THR A 38 -0.04 19.35 -5.98
C THR A 38 -0.46 18.90 -7.37
N ILE A 39 -0.93 17.66 -7.48
CA ILE A 39 -1.70 17.23 -8.64
C ILE A 39 -3.03 16.73 -8.11
N THR A 40 -4.11 17.27 -8.65
CA THR A 40 -5.47 16.89 -8.27
C THR A 40 -6.18 16.23 -9.45
N GLY A 41 -7.36 15.69 -9.18
CA GLY A 41 -8.17 15.13 -10.24
C GLY A 41 -9.27 14.23 -9.73
N VAL A 42 -9.93 13.57 -10.68
CA VAL A 42 -10.97 12.59 -10.44
C VAL A 42 -10.68 11.34 -11.26
N VAL A 43 -10.89 10.19 -10.65
CA VAL A 43 -10.85 8.89 -11.31
C VAL A 43 -12.26 8.42 -11.61
N THR A 44 -12.50 8.05 -12.87
CA THR A 44 -13.76 7.45 -13.31
C THR A 44 -13.51 6.21 -14.14
N SER A 45 -14.48 5.31 -14.22
CA SER A 45 -14.50 4.20 -15.17
C SER A 45 -15.87 4.14 -15.87
N ASP A 46 -16.10 3.07 -16.64
CA ASP A 46 -17.40 2.78 -17.22
C ASP A 46 -18.49 2.54 -16.14
N SER A 47 -18.10 2.28 -14.89
CA SER A 47 -18.98 2.10 -13.74
C SER A 47 -19.32 3.40 -12.99
N GLY A 48 -18.70 4.52 -13.35
CA GLY A 48 -18.82 5.80 -12.64
C GLY A 48 -17.54 6.22 -11.89
N PRO A 49 -17.64 7.10 -10.87
CA PRO A 49 -16.50 7.46 -10.03
C PRO A 49 -15.90 6.26 -9.31
N GLU A 50 -14.58 6.17 -9.27
CA GLU A 50 -13.86 5.05 -8.67
C GLU A 50 -13.36 5.39 -7.27
N ALA A 51 -14.07 4.91 -6.25
CA ALA A 51 -13.70 5.09 -4.86
C ALA A 51 -12.65 4.06 -4.40
N GLY A 52 -11.71 4.48 -3.55
CA GLY A 52 -10.75 3.56 -2.94
C GLY A 52 -9.67 3.00 -3.88
N VAL A 53 -9.49 3.59 -5.07
CA VAL A 53 -8.44 3.16 -6.01
C VAL A 53 -7.14 3.93 -5.80
N TRP A 54 -6.01 3.30 -6.09
CA TRP A 54 -4.70 3.92 -5.98
C TRP A 54 -4.40 4.77 -7.21
N VAL A 55 -4.09 6.04 -6.97
CA VAL A 55 -3.44 6.90 -7.96
C VAL A 55 -1.95 6.91 -7.66
N ILE A 56 -1.17 6.43 -8.62
CA ILE A 56 0.27 6.23 -8.49
C ILE A 56 0.96 7.23 -9.40
N ALA A 57 1.80 8.08 -8.84
CA ALA A 57 2.69 8.98 -9.56
C ALA A 57 4.14 8.53 -9.40
N GLU A 58 4.83 8.34 -10.51
CA GLU A 58 6.21 7.84 -10.56
C GLU A 58 7.09 8.77 -11.40
N THR A 59 8.30 9.05 -10.92
CA THR A 59 9.31 9.79 -11.67
C THR A 59 10.71 9.25 -11.38
N ASP A 60 11.56 9.31 -12.42
CA ASP A 60 12.98 9.01 -12.36
C ASP A 60 13.82 10.29 -12.55
N GLU A 61 13.21 11.48 -12.59
CA GLU A 61 13.90 12.78 -12.75
C GLU A 61 14.57 13.26 -11.45
N THR A 62 14.35 12.56 -10.33
CA THR A 62 14.97 12.83 -9.03
C THR A 62 16.21 11.94 -8.81
N PRO A 63 17.15 12.30 -7.91
CA PRO A 63 18.36 11.50 -7.65
C PRO A 63 18.10 10.03 -7.26
N THR A 64 16.93 9.76 -6.68
CA THR A 64 16.38 8.43 -6.45
C THR A 64 15.00 8.35 -7.07
N LYS A 65 14.57 7.17 -7.53
CA LYS A 65 13.22 6.95 -8.02
C LYS A 65 12.19 7.38 -6.98
N LEU A 66 11.30 8.28 -7.36
CA LEU A 66 10.24 8.80 -6.50
C LEU A 66 8.90 8.19 -6.93
N VAL A 67 8.21 7.55 -5.99
CA VAL A 67 6.85 7.02 -6.17
C VAL A 67 5.96 7.61 -5.07
N LYS A 68 4.89 8.29 -5.46
CA LYS A 68 3.85 8.80 -4.55
C LYS A 68 2.54 8.10 -4.88
N ILE A 69 1.85 7.61 -3.85
CA ILE A 69 0.59 6.88 -4.01
C ILE A 69 -0.43 7.48 -3.06
N VAL A 70 -1.62 7.76 -3.59
CA VAL A 70 -2.78 8.19 -2.80
C VAL A 70 -3.98 7.32 -3.17
N VAL A 71 -5.02 7.37 -2.33
CA VAL A 71 -6.27 6.64 -2.55
C VAL A 71 -7.38 7.66 -2.78
N THR A 72 -8.26 7.38 -3.74
CA THR A 72 -9.41 8.24 -4.04
C THR A 72 -10.45 8.22 -2.91
N ASP A 73 -11.18 9.32 -2.76
CA ASP A 73 -12.37 9.39 -1.90
C ASP A 73 -13.60 8.73 -2.53
N ASP A 74 -14.75 8.80 -1.87
CA ASP A 74 -16.02 8.20 -2.31
C ASP A 74 -16.54 8.79 -3.64
N ASP A 75 -16.13 10.02 -3.98
CA ASP A 75 -16.44 10.70 -5.23
C ASP A 75 -15.37 10.47 -6.32
N GLY A 76 -14.40 9.58 -6.06
CA GLY A 76 -13.28 9.29 -6.96
C GLY A 76 -12.22 10.40 -7.02
N ARG A 77 -12.27 11.40 -6.16
CA ARG A 77 -11.32 12.53 -6.17
C ARG A 77 -10.02 12.14 -5.50
N TYR A 78 -8.93 12.70 -5.97
CA TYR A 78 -7.62 12.51 -5.37
C TYR A 78 -6.81 13.81 -5.33
N LEU A 79 -5.84 13.83 -4.43
CA LEU A 79 -4.84 14.88 -4.31
C LEU A 79 -3.50 14.23 -4.00
N LEU A 80 -2.52 14.43 -4.88
CA LEU A 80 -1.11 14.09 -4.66
C LEU A 80 -0.40 15.32 -4.10
N PRO A 81 -0.03 15.36 -2.80
CA PRO A 81 0.56 16.55 -2.20
C PRO A 81 2.09 16.53 -2.29
N GLN A 82 2.71 17.70 -2.12
CA GLN A 82 4.15 17.84 -1.88
C GLN A 82 5.01 17.15 -2.96
N LEU A 83 4.70 17.43 -4.22
CA LEU A 83 5.43 16.91 -5.38
C LEU A 83 6.51 17.90 -5.87
N PRO A 84 7.79 17.48 -6.01
CA PRO A 84 8.82 18.30 -6.66
C PRO A 84 8.40 18.71 -8.08
N ASP A 85 8.90 19.86 -8.53
CA ASP A 85 8.62 20.39 -9.87
C ASP A 85 9.36 19.61 -10.98
N VAL A 86 8.89 18.38 -11.19
CA VAL A 86 9.37 17.41 -12.18
C VAL A 86 8.17 16.76 -12.86
N THR A 87 8.44 16.02 -13.93
CA THR A 87 7.40 15.29 -14.64
C THR A 87 7.14 13.92 -14.00
N PHE A 88 5.88 13.57 -13.84
CA PHE A 88 5.43 12.27 -13.33
C PHE A 88 4.68 11.48 -14.40
N ASN A 89 4.86 10.16 -14.38
CA ASN A 89 3.95 9.22 -15.01
C ASN A 89 2.90 8.80 -13.97
N ILE A 90 1.64 9.01 -14.27
CA ILE A 90 0.52 8.86 -13.34
C ILE A 90 -0.46 7.82 -13.89
N TRP A 91 -0.86 6.86 -13.08
CA TRP A 91 -1.84 5.85 -13.47
C TRP A 91 -2.67 5.38 -12.29
N VAL A 92 -3.76 4.69 -12.61
CA VAL A 92 -4.71 4.14 -11.66
C VAL A 92 -4.50 2.64 -11.55
N ARG A 93 -4.54 2.14 -10.32
CA ARG A 93 -4.63 0.72 -9.99
C ARG A 93 -5.73 0.55 -8.97
N GLY A 94 -6.51 -0.52 -9.05
CA GLY A 94 -7.60 -0.79 -8.11
C GLY A 94 -7.98 -2.26 -8.09
N TYR A 95 -8.62 -2.71 -7.01
CA TYR A 95 -9.21 -4.04 -6.98
C TYR A 95 -10.38 -4.13 -7.96
N GLY A 96 -10.47 -5.22 -8.72
CA GLY A 96 -11.45 -5.34 -9.81
C GLY A 96 -11.06 -4.58 -11.10
N LEU A 97 -9.97 -3.81 -11.08
CA LEU A 97 -9.43 -3.09 -12.23
C LEU A 97 -8.16 -3.77 -12.75
N VAL A 98 -7.74 -3.40 -13.96
CA VAL A 98 -6.35 -3.53 -14.40
C VAL A 98 -5.67 -2.15 -14.36
N ASP A 99 -4.35 -2.13 -14.43
CA ASP A 99 -3.60 -0.88 -14.50
C ASP A 99 -4.07 -0.04 -15.70
N SER A 100 -4.35 1.23 -15.46
CA SER A 100 -4.68 2.17 -16.54
C SER A 100 -3.46 2.49 -17.40
N ALA A 101 -3.70 3.10 -18.55
CA ALA A 101 -2.64 3.80 -19.26
C ALA A 101 -2.00 4.87 -18.35
N LYS A 102 -0.69 5.07 -18.51
CA LYS A 102 0.05 6.14 -17.83
C LYS A 102 -0.22 7.47 -18.54
N VAL A 103 -0.50 8.49 -17.76
CA VAL A 103 -0.69 9.88 -18.18
C VAL A 103 0.44 10.71 -17.58
N THR A 104 1.01 11.60 -18.37
CA THR A 104 2.05 12.50 -17.90
C THR A 104 1.43 13.71 -17.19
N GLY A 105 2.02 14.14 -16.07
CA GLY A 105 1.59 15.33 -15.34
C GLY A 105 2.70 15.97 -14.52
N ARG A 106 2.49 17.22 -14.11
CA ARG A 106 3.38 18.04 -13.29
C ARG A 106 2.59 18.73 -12.17
N PRO A 107 3.25 19.16 -11.08
CA PRO A 107 2.57 19.93 -10.04
C PRO A 107 1.86 21.17 -10.62
N GLY A 108 0.60 21.37 -10.23
CA GLY A 108 -0.32 22.38 -10.77
C GLY A 108 -1.39 21.79 -11.69
N ASP A 109 -1.20 20.57 -12.19
CA ASP A 109 -2.16 19.93 -13.08
C ASP A 109 -3.40 19.40 -12.35
N GLU A 110 -4.55 19.49 -13.02
CA GLU A 110 -5.77 18.77 -12.70
C GLU A 110 -6.04 17.73 -13.79
N LEU A 111 -5.97 16.44 -13.43
CA LEU A 111 -6.02 15.35 -14.39
C LEU A 111 -7.27 14.48 -14.19
N ALA A 112 -8.03 14.27 -15.27
CA ALA A 112 -9.05 13.25 -15.31
C ALA A 112 -8.40 11.91 -15.67
N LEU A 113 -8.38 10.97 -14.72
CA LEU A 113 -7.83 9.63 -14.93
C LEU A 113 -8.95 8.62 -15.17
N ARG A 114 -8.67 7.62 -16.02
CA ARG A 114 -9.63 6.56 -16.33
C ARG A 114 -9.19 5.22 -15.76
N GLY A 115 -9.97 4.68 -14.82
CA GLY A 115 -9.87 3.30 -14.38
C GLY A 115 -10.32 2.35 -15.49
N VAL A 116 -9.65 1.19 -15.60
CA VAL A 116 -9.98 0.17 -16.61
C VAL A 116 -10.48 -1.07 -15.88
N LEU A 117 -11.74 -1.43 -16.08
CA LEU A 117 -12.31 -2.64 -15.51
C LEU A 117 -11.53 -3.86 -15.99
N ALA A 118 -11.28 -4.81 -15.08
CA ALA A 118 -10.65 -6.05 -15.46
C ALA A 118 -11.57 -6.84 -16.42
N PRO A 119 -11.07 -7.29 -17.59
CA PRO A 119 -11.89 -8.04 -18.54
C PRO A 119 -12.40 -9.38 -17.97
N THR A 120 -11.65 -9.95 -17.03
CA THR A 120 -11.97 -11.22 -16.38
C THR A 120 -11.68 -11.18 -14.88
N PRO A 121 -12.35 -12.01 -14.07
CA PRO A 121 -11.99 -12.22 -12.67
C PRO A 121 -10.53 -12.64 -12.47
N SER A 122 -9.99 -13.45 -13.41
CA SER A 122 -8.57 -13.82 -13.38
C SER A 122 -7.62 -12.65 -13.57
N ASP A 123 -8.00 -11.64 -14.36
CA ASP A 123 -7.19 -10.44 -14.54
C ASP A 123 -7.24 -9.55 -13.29
N ALA A 124 -8.41 -9.39 -12.68
CA ALA A 124 -8.57 -8.66 -11.42
C ALA A 124 -7.73 -9.29 -10.29
N ALA A 125 -7.71 -10.63 -10.21
CA ALA A 125 -7.01 -11.36 -9.17
C ALA A 125 -5.49 -11.07 -9.10
N LYS A 126 -4.89 -10.64 -10.22
CA LYS A 126 -3.45 -10.29 -10.28
C LYS A 126 -3.10 -9.01 -9.53
N ILE A 127 -4.09 -8.13 -9.32
CA ILE A 127 -3.88 -6.86 -8.60
C ILE A 127 -3.93 -7.06 -7.08
N TYR A 128 -4.63 -8.10 -6.60
CA TYR A 128 -4.70 -8.38 -5.18
C TYR A 128 -3.34 -8.74 -4.59
N PRO A 129 -2.95 -8.12 -3.46
CA PRO A 129 -1.68 -8.41 -2.83
C PRO A 129 -1.68 -9.83 -2.26
N ALA A 130 -0.49 -10.38 -2.07
CA ALA A 130 -0.28 -11.73 -1.59
C ALA A 130 -1.01 -12.06 -0.27
N ASN A 131 -1.01 -11.11 0.66
CA ASN A 131 -1.67 -11.24 1.96
C ASN A 131 -3.20 -11.34 1.85
N TYR A 132 -3.82 -10.75 0.83
CA TYR A 132 -5.27 -10.91 0.60
C TYR A 132 -5.60 -12.39 0.39
N TRP A 133 -4.90 -13.06 -0.53
CA TRP A 133 -5.09 -14.49 -0.77
C TRP A 133 -4.78 -15.35 0.46
N TYR A 134 -3.77 -14.98 1.23
CA TYR A 134 -3.47 -15.67 2.50
C TYR A 134 -4.63 -15.54 3.51
N SER A 135 -5.30 -14.39 3.56
CA SER A 135 -6.44 -14.16 4.45
C SER A 135 -7.69 -14.99 4.10
N LEU A 136 -7.78 -15.47 2.86
CA LEU A 136 -8.87 -16.33 2.39
C LEU A 136 -8.64 -17.82 2.66
N ILE A 137 -7.48 -18.21 3.22
CA ILE A 137 -7.17 -19.60 3.52
C ILE A 137 -7.94 -20.04 4.77
N GLU A 138 -8.86 -20.97 4.59
CA GLU A 138 -9.53 -21.68 5.67
C GLU A 138 -8.58 -22.73 6.27
N VAL A 139 -8.45 -22.73 7.60
CA VAL A 139 -7.67 -23.73 8.32
C VAL A 139 -8.45 -25.05 8.32
N PRO A 140 -7.88 -26.17 7.82
CA PRO A 140 -8.54 -27.47 7.85
C PRO A 140 -8.89 -27.91 9.28
N ASP A 141 -9.97 -28.66 9.45
CA ASP A 141 -10.41 -29.12 10.77
C ASP A 141 -9.43 -30.10 11.41
N LYS A 142 -9.41 -30.19 12.75
CA LYS A 142 -8.50 -31.11 13.46
C LYS A 142 -8.70 -32.58 13.07
N SER A 143 -9.93 -32.97 12.70
CA SER A 143 -10.28 -34.31 12.24
C SER A 143 -9.70 -34.67 10.87
N GLU A 144 -9.20 -33.69 10.11
CA GLU A 144 -8.59 -33.90 8.80
C GLU A 144 -7.11 -34.32 8.90
N PHE A 145 -6.61 -34.51 10.12
CA PHE A 145 -5.24 -34.93 10.40
C PHE A 145 -5.22 -36.29 11.14
N PRO A 146 -4.27 -37.19 10.80
CA PRO A 146 -3.22 -37.04 9.80
C PRO A 146 -3.79 -36.98 8.37
N GLY A 147 -3.08 -36.27 7.48
CA GLY A 147 -3.51 -36.16 6.08
C GLY A 147 -3.66 -37.52 5.39
N THR A 148 -4.53 -37.59 4.39
CA THR A 148 -4.84 -38.85 3.67
C THR A 148 -4.28 -38.88 2.25
N GLY A 149 -3.52 -37.86 1.85
CA GLY A 149 -2.86 -37.78 0.55
C GLY A 149 -3.80 -37.39 -0.60
N PRO A 150 -3.28 -37.31 -1.84
CA PRO A 150 -4.01 -36.76 -2.99
C PRO A 150 -5.33 -37.48 -3.35
N GLU A 151 -5.45 -38.76 -3.00
CA GLU A 151 -6.68 -39.55 -3.22
C GLU A 151 -7.71 -39.40 -2.09
N GLY A 152 -7.34 -38.75 -0.98
CA GLY A 152 -8.23 -38.45 0.15
C GLY A 152 -8.53 -36.96 0.27
N ASN A 153 -8.35 -36.39 1.47
CA ASN A 153 -8.51 -34.97 1.76
C ASN A 153 -7.39 -34.09 1.18
N GLY A 154 -6.40 -34.70 0.55
CA GLY A 154 -5.28 -34.03 -0.08
C GLY A 154 -4.33 -33.34 0.88
N ILE A 155 -4.43 -33.56 2.19
CA ILE A 155 -3.34 -33.16 3.09
C ILE A 155 -2.28 -34.27 3.04
N SER A 156 -1.00 -33.90 2.94
CA SER A 156 0.09 -34.90 2.95
C SER A 156 0.00 -35.79 4.19
N PRO A 157 0.14 -37.12 4.09
CA PRO A 157 0.16 -38.02 5.26
C PRO A 157 1.27 -37.72 6.27
N ALA A 158 2.34 -37.03 5.85
CA ALA A 158 3.38 -36.53 6.73
C ALA A 158 2.94 -35.34 7.60
N MET A 159 1.79 -34.74 7.31
CA MET A 159 1.18 -33.68 8.11
C MET A 159 0.30 -34.32 9.19
N THR A 160 0.89 -34.51 10.37
CA THR A 160 0.30 -35.30 11.45
C THR A 160 -0.70 -34.54 12.32
N SER A 161 -0.67 -33.19 12.31
CA SER A 161 -1.61 -32.37 13.08
C SER A 161 -1.87 -31.00 12.45
N GLN A 162 -3.02 -30.42 12.80
CA GLN A 162 -3.40 -29.05 12.43
C GLN A 162 -2.37 -28.01 12.90
N ALA A 163 -1.75 -28.21 14.07
CA ALA A 163 -0.75 -27.29 14.60
C ALA A 163 0.50 -27.23 13.71
N VAL A 164 0.98 -28.39 13.23
CA VAL A 164 2.11 -28.48 12.28
C VAL A 164 1.75 -27.86 10.94
N TRP A 165 0.49 -28.01 10.51
CA TRP A 165 -0.01 -27.34 9.30
C TRP A 165 0.02 -25.81 9.43
N VAL A 166 -0.50 -25.27 10.53
CA VAL A 166 -0.51 -23.81 10.80
C VAL A 166 0.92 -23.27 10.88
N ASP A 167 1.80 -23.97 11.59
CA ASP A 167 3.20 -23.61 11.72
C ASP A 167 3.90 -23.55 10.34
N ARG A 168 3.67 -24.57 9.50
CA ARG A 168 4.25 -24.61 8.16
C ARG A 168 3.69 -23.53 7.22
N MET A 169 2.42 -23.16 7.38
CA MET A 169 1.84 -22.02 6.65
C MET A 169 2.48 -20.70 7.04
N LYS A 170 2.75 -20.50 8.34
CA LYS A 170 3.43 -19.30 8.86
C LYS A 170 4.89 -19.21 8.40
N GLN A 171 5.61 -20.33 8.40
CA GLN A 171 7.04 -20.37 8.06
C GLN A 171 7.31 -20.41 6.55
N GLY A 172 6.43 -21.03 5.75
CA GLY A 172 6.69 -21.33 4.33
C GLY A 172 6.07 -20.40 3.28
N CYS A 173 5.02 -19.63 3.60
CA CYS A 173 4.25 -18.91 2.58
C CYS A 173 4.69 -17.46 2.27
N GLN A 174 5.60 -16.86 3.05
CA GLN A 174 6.02 -15.47 2.83
C GLN A 174 6.72 -15.24 1.47
N LEU A 175 7.38 -16.27 0.92
CA LEU A 175 8.20 -16.18 -0.31
C LEU A 175 7.49 -16.67 -1.59
N ALA A 176 6.46 -17.51 -1.45
CA ALA A 176 5.81 -18.15 -2.61
C ALA A 176 4.69 -17.30 -3.22
N ILE A 177 3.95 -16.54 -2.41
CA ILE A 177 2.83 -15.75 -2.90
C ILE A 177 3.31 -14.46 -3.61
N SER A 178 4.45 -13.89 -3.18
CA SER A 178 5.10 -12.78 -3.88
C SER A 178 5.63 -13.18 -5.26
N SER A 179 6.22 -14.38 -5.37
CA SER A 179 6.80 -14.91 -6.61
C SER A 179 5.79 -15.50 -7.61
N ALA A 180 4.54 -15.72 -7.19
CA ALA A 180 3.43 -16.09 -8.07
C ALA A 180 2.97 -14.94 -8.99
N ARG A 181 3.33 -13.68 -8.67
CA ARG A 181 2.98 -12.48 -9.45
C ARG A 181 3.67 -12.39 -10.81
N GLU A 182 4.79 -13.09 -11.03
CA GLU A 182 5.73 -12.76 -12.12
C GLU A 182 5.80 -13.82 -13.22
N SER A 183 5.05 -14.92 -13.13
CA SER A 183 5.07 -15.95 -14.18
C SER A 183 3.76 -16.73 -14.23
N ARG A 184 3.09 -16.71 -15.40
CA ARG A 184 1.94 -17.58 -15.73
C ARG A 184 2.21 -19.06 -15.38
N ALA A 185 3.48 -19.48 -15.51
CA ALA A 185 3.95 -20.81 -15.14
C ALA A 185 4.02 -21.06 -13.61
N ARG A 186 4.24 -20.03 -12.78
CA ARG A 186 4.38 -20.17 -11.33
C ARG A 186 3.09 -20.03 -10.54
N LEU A 187 2.05 -19.37 -11.05
CA LEU A 187 0.69 -19.55 -10.53
C LEU A 187 0.22 -20.99 -10.74
N THR A 188 0.46 -21.53 -11.94
CA THR A 188 0.19 -22.95 -12.24
C THR A 188 1.09 -23.88 -11.43
N MET A 189 2.36 -23.54 -11.19
CA MET A 189 3.30 -24.31 -10.35
C MET A 189 3.06 -24.12 -8.85
N TRP A 190 2.50 -23.00 -8.39
CA TRP A 190 2.05 -22.80 -7.01
C TRP A 190 0.73 -23.52 -6.80
N MET A 191 -0.24 -23.45 -7.72
CA MET A 191 -1.44 -24.28 -7.74
C MET A 191 -1.10 -25.77 -7.88
N ASN A 192 -0.06 -26.15 -8.65
CA ASN A 192 0.40 -27.54 -8.76
C ASN A 192 1.29 -27.99 -7.59
N SER A 193 2.05 -27.10 -6.95
CA SER A 193 2.85 -27.41 -5.76
C SER A 193 2.02 -27.33 -4.48
N THR A 194 0.99 -26.49 -4.40
CA THR A 194 -0.08 -26.62 -3.40
C THR A 194 -0.95 -27.82 -3.70
N ARG A 195 -1.21 -28.25 -4.95
CA ARG A 195 -1.67 -29.63 -5.23
C ARG A 195 -0.66 -30.72 -4.82
N ARG A 196 0.59 -30.37 -4.51
CA ARG A 196 1.62 -31.30 -4.01
C ARG A 196 1.75 -31.30 -2.49
N TRP A 197 1.40 -30.19 -1.81
CA TRP A 197 1.51 -30.04 -0.36
C TRP A 197 0.15 -29.98 0.37
N LEU A 198 -0.91 -29.56 -0.32
CA LEU A 198 -2.30 -29.34 0.11
C LEU A 198 -3.34 -29.58 -1.03
N PRO A 199 -3.36 -30.72 -1.72
CA PRO A 199 -4.56 -31.08 -2.48
C PRO A 199 -5.82 -30.95 -1.59
N GLY A 200 -6.97 -30.56 -2.16
CA GLY A 200 -8.27 -30.74 -1.49
C GLY A 200 -8.82 -29.61 -0.60
N THR A 201 -8.05 -28.62 -0.14
CA THR A 201 -8.62 -27.55 0.71
C THR A 201 -9.60 -26.67 -0.08
N THR A 202 -10.79 -26.42 0.48
CA THR A 202 -11.89 -25.64 -0.13
C THR A 202 -11.44 -24.24 -0.58
N ALA A 203 -10.48 -23.66 0.14
CA ALA A 203 -9.83 -22.40 -0.20
C ALA A 203 -9.11 -22.42 -1.56
N CYS A 204 -8.42 -23.51 -1.91
CA CYS A 204 -7.71 -23.63 -3.19
C CYS A 204 -8.69 -23.88 -4.36
N LYS A 205 -9.77 -24.63 -4.12
CA LYS A 205 -10.87 -24.79 -5.10
C LYS A 205 -11.59 -23.47 -5.38
N ARG A 206 -11.86 -22.66 -4.36
CA ARG A 206 -12.50 -21.33 -4.52
C ARG A 206 -11.57 -20.32 -5.19
N ALA A 207 -10.28 -20.28 -4.81
CA ALA A 207 -9.29 -19.45 -5.50
C ALA A 207 -9.13 -19.86 -6.98
N SER A 208 -9.16 -21.16 -7.29
CA SER A 208 -9.15 -21.64 -8.67
C SER A 208 -10.44 -21.34 -9.45
N ALA A 209 -11.59 -21.24 -8.78
CA ALA A 209 -12.87 -20.88 -9.40
C ALA A 209 -13.00 -19.37 -9.68
N VAL A 210 -12.31 -18.52 -8.91
CA VAL A 210 -12.19 -17.07 -9.20
C VAL A 210 -11.22 -16.79 -10.35
N LEU A 211 -10.35 -17.75 -10.69
CA LEU A 211 -9.32 -17.63 -11.73
C LEU A 211 -9.67 -18.38 -13.04
N GLN A 212 -10.81 -19.06 -13.11
CA GLN A 212 -11.36 -19.71 -14.31
C GLN A 212 -12.45 -18.83 -14.92
#